data_AF-A0A497NIH1-F1
#
_entry.id   AF-A0A497NIH1-F1
#
_cell.length_a   1.000
_cell.length_b   1.000
_cell.length_c   1.000
_cell.angle_alpha   90.00
_cell.angle_beta   90.00
_cell.angle_gamma   90.00
#
_symmetry.space_group_name_H-M   'P 1'
#
loop_
_entity.id
_entity.type
_entity.pdbx_description
1 polymer ?
#
loop_
_entity_poly.entity_id
_entity_poly.type
_entity_poly.pdbx_seq_one_letter_code
_entity_poly.pdbx_strand_id
1 'polypeptide(L)' 'LKELAVKEEHRRVIVVPKIVVEVLYNEIQRSSKYRCGMALRFARISRIRDDKTPKEADTIQRVKEIYEKQFLKKGKYKAD' A
#
# COMPACT_ATOMS: atom_id res chain seq x y z
N LEU A 1 5.10 15.49 -12.32
CA LEU A 1 5.18 14.01 -12.46
C LEU A 1 6.04 13.55 -13.64
N LYS A 2 5.95 14.16 -14.84
CA LYS A 2 6.80 13.78 -15.99
C LYS A 2 8.30 13.81 -15.67
N GLU A 3 8.75 14.76 -14.86
CA GLU A 3 10.15 14.87 -14.42
C GLU A 3 10.64 13.73 -13.51
N LEU A 4 9.74 12.89 -12.99
CA LEU A 4 10.09 11.71 -12.19
C LEU A 4 10.09 10.42 -13.01
N ALA A 5 9.70 10.46 -14.28
CA ALA A 5 9.58 9.26 -15.12
C ALA A 5 10.96 8.65 -15.40
N VAL A 6 11.10 7.36 -15.11
CA VAL A 6 12.27 6.52 -15.41
C VAL A 6 12.01 5.67 -16.65
N LYS A 7 10.77 5.22 -16.82
CA LYS A 7 10.34 4.40 -17.95
C LYS A 7 8.85 4.58 -18.21
N GLU A 8 8.47 4.68 -19.47
CA GLU A 8 7.07 4.69 -19.90
C GLU A 8 6.76 3.40 -20.67
N GLU A 9 5.65 2.74 -20.31
CA GLU A 9 5.18 1.50 -20.93
C GLU A 9 3.66 1.57 -21.15
N HIS A 10 3.24 1.83 -22.39
CA HIS A 10 1.82 1.95 -22.77
C HIS A 10 1.03 2.94 -21.87
N ARG A 11 0.36 2.43 -20.84
CA ARG A 11 -0.45 3.19 -19.86
C ARG A 11 0.16 3.22 -18.46
N ARG A 12 1.41 2.78 -18.31
CA ARG A 12 2.15 2.73 -17.04
C ARG A 12 3.39 3.60 -17.13
N VAL A 13 3.62 4.40 -16.10
CA VAL A 13 4.86 5.16 -15.95
C VAL A 13 5.53 4.70 -14.66
N ILE A 14 6.78 4.26 -14.77
CA ILE A 14 7.65 3.96 -13.64
C ILE A 14 8.35 5.25 -13.26
N VAL A 15 8.30 5.61 -11.97
CA VAL A 15 8.85 6.88 -11.46
C VAL A 15 9.89 6.66 -10.38
N VAL A 16 10.77 7.65 -10.20
CA VAL A 16 11.66 7.72 -9.03
C VAL A 16 10.81 7.90 -7.76
N PRO A 17 11.01 7.10 -6.70
CA PRO A 17 10.22 7.20 -5.48
C PRO A 17 10.59 8.46 -4.70
N LYS A 18 9.81 9.53 -4.87
CA LYS A 18 9.98 10.81 -4.15
C LYS A 18 8.74 11.27 -3.40
N ILE A 19 7.55 10.90 -3.87
CA ILE A 19 6.29 11.39 -3.34
C ILE A 19 5.66 10.30 -2.46
N VAL A 20 5.23 10.69 -1.25
CA VAL A 20 4.46 9.83 -0.35
C VAL A 20 2.99 10.22 -0.43
N VAL A 21 2.11 9.22 -0.46
CA VAL A 21 0.66 9.43 -0.46
C VAL A 21 0.02 8.66 0.67
N GLU A 22 -1.03 9.24 1.24
CA GLU A 22 -1.88 8.53 2.19
C GLU A 22 -2.94 7.73 1.43
N VAL A 23 -3.02 6.43 1.73
CA VAL A 23 -3.92 5.50 1.05
C VAL A 23 -4.93 4.93 2.03
N LEU A 24 -6.21 5.15 1.74
CA LEU A 24 -7.33 4.49 2.41
C LEU A 24 -7.59 3.15 1.74
N TYR A 25 -7.96 2.13 2.51
CA TYR A 25 -8.25 0.78 2.00
C TYR A 25 -9.27 0.09 2.90
N ASN A 26 -9.96 -0.91 2.35
CA ASN A 26 -10.96 -1.69 3.11
C ASN A 26 -10.32 -2.86 3.88
N GLU A 27 -9.42 -3.59 3.21
CA GLU A 27 -8.73 -4.74 3.81
C GLU A 27 -7.37 -4.99 3.13
N ILE A 28 -6.55 -5.80 3.79
CA ILE A 28 -5.26 -6.28 3.26
C ILE A 28 -5.42 -7.77 2.95
N GLN A 29 -4.89 -8.22 1.81
CA GLN A 29 -4.91 -9.62 1.38
C GLN A 29 -3.51 -10.11 1.02
N ARG A 30 -3.28 -11.42 1.16
CA ARG A 30 -2.09 -12.07 0.58
C ARG A 30 -2.23 -12.09 -0.95
N SER A 31 -1.12 -11.84 -1.65
CA SER A 31 -1.09 -11.87 -3.11
C SER A 31 0.29 -12.31 -3.62
N SER A 32 0.32 -13.31 -4.51
CA SER A 32 1.53 -13.74 -5.23
C SER A 32 1.93 -12.77 -6.34
N LYS A 33 1.05 -11.86 -6.75
CA LYS A 33 1.29 -10.90 -7.85
C LYS A 33 2.38 -9.89 -7.52
N TYR A 34 2.50 -9.51 -6.25
CA TYR A 34 3.44 -8.50 -5.80
C TYR A 34 4.56 -9.13 -5.00
N ARG A 35 5.79 -8.68 -5.21
CA ARG A 35 6.98 -9.19 -4.49
C ARG A 35 6.88 -9.08 -2.97
N CYS A 36 6.10 -8.12 -2.45
CA CYS A 36 5.86 -7.97 -1.02
C CYS A 36 4.89 -9.01 -0.43
N GLY A 37 4.22 -9.80 -1.27
CA GLY A 37 3.28 -10.84 -0.87
C GLY A 37 1.89 -10.33 -0.46
N MET A 38 1.61 -9.03 -0.61
CA MET A 38 0.42 -8.37 -0.05
C MET A 38 -0.24 -7.42 -1.05
N ALA A 39 -1.55 -7.21 -0.92
CA ALA A 39 -2.33 -6.26 -1.72
C ALA A 39 -3.36 -5.51 -0.86
N LEU A 40 -3.55 -4.23 -1.14
CA LEU A 40 -4.59 -3.40 -0.54
C LEU A 40 -5.87 -3.47 -1.39
N ARG A 41 -7.02 -3.80 -0.77
CA ARG A 41 -8.31 -3.90 -1.46
C ARG A 41 -9.07 -2.59 -1.41
N PHE A 42 -9.61 -2.18 -2.56
CA PHE A 42 -10.33 -0.91 -2.75
C PHE A 42 -9.50 0.32 -2.30
N ALA A 43 -8.20 0.26 -2.58
CA ALA A 43 -7.24 1.31 -2.25
C ALA A 43 -7.58 2.62 -2.97
N ARG A 44 -7.57 3.72 -2.22
CA ARG A 44 -7.88 5.07 -2.70
C ARG A 44 -6.89 6.07 -2.12
N ILE A 45 -6.34 6.93 -2.96
CA ILE A 45 -5.48 8.02 -2.50
C ILE A 45 -6.36 9.04 -1.79
N SER A 46 -6.03 9.35 -0.54
CA SER A 46 -6.71 10.41 0.23
C SER A 46 -6.02 11.75 0.04
N ARG A 47 -4.70 11.80 0.22
CA ARG A 47 -3.91 13.02 0.04
C ARG A 47 -2.44 12.73 -0.25
N ILE A 48 -1.74 13.74 -0.74
CA ILE A 48 -0.28 13.76 -0.78
C ILE A 48 0.24 14.11 0.62
N ARG A 49 1.33 13.47 1.03
CA ARG A 49 2.00 13.68 2.32
C ARG A 49 3.30 14.44 2.10
N ASP A 50 3.18 15.73 1.83
CA ASP A 50 4.34 16.62 1.66
C ASP A 50 5.15 16.78 2.96
N ASP A 51 4.57 16.39 4.09
CA ASP A 51 5.20 16.31 5.41
C ASP A 51 6.09 15.07 5.61
N LYS A 52 6.11 14.12 4.66
CA LYS A 52 6.85 12.86 4.77
C LYS A 52 7.80 12.62 3.60
N THR A 53 9.00 12.15 3.92
CA THR A 53 9.96 11.63 2.97
C THR A 53 9.67 10.17 2.60
N PRO A 54 10.19 9.66 1.46
CA PRO A 54 10.04 8.24 1.09
C PRO A 54 10.51 7.25 2.15
N LYS A 55 11.47 7.62 3.00
CA LYS A 55 11.99 6.78 4.09
C LYS A 55 11.02 6.66 5.27
N GLU A 56 10.06 7.57 5.39
CA GLU A 56 9.04 7.62 6.44
C GLU A 56 7.71 6.99 6.02
N ALA A 57 7.65 6.48 4.79
CA ALA A 57 6.53 5.67 4.33
C ALA A 57 6.43 4.37 5.15
N ASP A 58 5.21 3.84 5.26
CA ASP A 58 4.99 2.59 5.97
C ASP A 58 5.78 1.43 5.34
N THR A 59 6.31 0.57 6.20
CA THR A 59 7.11 -0.58 5.78
C THR A 59 6.25 -1.79 5.44
N ILE A 60 6.82 -2.74 4.69
CA ILE A 60 6.17 -4.04 4.44
C ILE A 60 5.86 -4.77 5.76
N GLN A 61 6.72 -4.62 6.77
CA GLN A 61 6.49 -5.20 8.10
C GLN A 61 5.22 -4.62 8.74
N ARG A 62 5.04 -3.30 8.67
CA ARG A 62 3.83 -2.64 9.18
C ARG A 62 2.56 -3.16 8.49
N VAL A 63 2.60 -3.35 7.18
CA VAL A 63 1.47 -3.91 6.40
C VAL A 63 1.14 -5.34 6.85
N LYS A 64 2.15 -6.16 7.15
CA LYS A 64 1.96 -7.53 7.67
C LYS A 64 1.31 -7.54 9.07
N GLU A 65 1.76 -6.67 9.98
CA GLU A 65 1.16 -6.54 11.31
C GLU A 65 -0.32 -6.15 11.24
N ILE A 66 -0.66 -5.23 10.33
CA ILE A 66 -2.07 -4.80 10.17
C ILE A 66 -2.91 -5.97 9.63
N TYR A 67 -2.37 -6.74 8.68
CA TYR A 67 -3.04 -7.93 8.17
C TYR A 67 -3.29 -8.96 9.29
N GLU A 68 -2.29 -9.29 10.10
CA GLU A 68 -2.46 -10.24 11.21
C GLU A 68 -3.55 -9.77 12.19
N LYS A 69 -3.57 -8.47 12.52
CA LYS A 69 -4.62 -7.87 13.35
C LYS A 69 -6.01 -7.93 12.72
N GLN A 70 -6.14 -7.79 11.39
CA GLN A 70 -7.41 -7.97 10.69
C GLN A 70 -7.94 -9.41 10.84
N PHE A 71 -7.07 -10.41 10.76
CA PHE A 71 -7.44 -11.82 10.91
C PHE A 71 -7.88 -12.16 12.33
N LEU A 72 -7.17 -11.67 13.35
CA LEU A 72 -7.57 -11.85 14.74
C LEU A 72 -8.95 -11.26 15.04
N LYS A 73 -9.28 -10.10 14.44
CA LYS A 73 -10.61 -9.50 14.56
C LYS A 73 -11.68 -10.30 13.82
N LYS A 74 -11.45 -10.69 12.56
CA LYS A 74 -12.40 -11.49 11.77
C LYS A 74 -12.66 -12.88 12.37
N GLY A 75 -11.66 -13.49 13.00
CA GLY A 75 -11.81 -14.77 13.70
C GLY A 75 -12.74 -14.69 14.91
N LYS A 76 -12.76 -13.55 15.63
CA LYS A 76 -13.70 -13.31 16.74
C LYS A 76 -15.15 -13.18 16.27
N TYR A 77 -15.41 -12.52 15.14
CA TYR A 77 -16.78 -12.35 14.61
C TYR A 77 -17.42 -13.62 14.02
N LYS A 78 -16.66 -14.72 13.86
CA LYS A 78 -17.19 -16.02 13.41
C LYS A 78 -17.51 -16.98 14.56
N ALA A 79 -17.25 -16.58 15.81
CA ALA A 79 -17.39 -17.43 16.99
C ALA A 79 -18.65 -17.12 17.83
N ASP A 80 -19.52 -16.21 17.36
CA ASP A 80 -20.80 -15.86 17.98
C ASP A 80 -21.97 -16.25 17.05
#